data_AF-A0A1H8PAU2-F1
#
_entry.id   AF-A0A1H8PAU2-F1
#
_cell.length_a   1.000
_cell.length_b   1.000
_cell.length_c   1.000
_cell.angle_alpha   90.00
_cell.angle_beta   90.00
_cell.angle_gamma   90.00
#
_symmetry.space_group_name_H-M   'P 1'
#
loop_
_entity.id
_entity.type
_entity.pdbx_description
1 polymer ?
#
loop_
_entity_poly.entity_id
_entity_poly.type
_entity_poly.pdbx_seq_one_letter_code
_entity_poly.pdbx_strand_id
1 'polypeptide(L)'
;MCPRTALLALLVVTSGCLGVAPSDDGTASTATSTPTQTTAGATTSYFDCPYYLSVDTVTETDVSQSDRVVAYENLTDARREEFDRLLEHESVELETLPDRWSAPTVVEHGGAHYEVVASTC
;
A
#
# COMPACT_ATOMS: atom_id res chain seq x y z
N MET A 1 -38.14 11.28 -29.51
CA MET A 1 -39.00 10.20 -30.05
C MET A 1 -38.72 8.93 -29.26
N CYS A 2 -39.79 8.38 -28.72
CA CYS A 2 -39.98 7.20 -27.87
C CYS A 2 -39.25 5.89 -28.31
N PRO A 3 -39.27 4.79 -27.51
CA PRO A 3 -38.89 4.66 -26.09
C PRO A 3 -38.37 3.23 -25.72
N ARG A 4 -38.07 3.00 -24.43
CA ARG A 4 -38.36 1.77 -23.64
C ARG A 4 -38.11 0.39 -24.26
N THR A 5 -37.26 -0.41 -23.63
CA THR A 5 -37.70 -1.73 -23.12
C THR A 5 -36.86 -2.14 -21.90
N ALA A 6 -37.54 -2.28 -20.77
CA ALA A 6 -37.04 -2.86 -19.55
C ALA A 6 -36.93 -4.39 -19.67
N LEU A 7 -35.96 -5.01 -19.00
CA LEU A 7 -36.14 -6.38 -18.53
C LEU A 7 -35.42 -6.57 -17.19
N LEU A 8 -36.23 -6.65 -16.13
CA LEU A 8 -35.86 -7.24 -14.85
C LEU A 8 -35.63 -8.74 -15.02
N ALA A 9 -34.57 -9.28 -14.43
CA ALA A 9 -34.40 -10.69 -14.09
C ALA A 9 -33.23 -10.80 -13.10
N LEU A 10 -33.21 -11.60 -12.05
CA LEU A 10 -34.18 -12.43 -11.34
C LEU A 10 -33.39 -12.83 -10.06
N LEU A 11 -34.02 -12.71 -8.89
CA LEU A 11 -33.51 -13.14 -7.58
C LEU A 11 -33.17 -14.64 -7.56
N VAL A 12 -31.98 -15.02 -7.04
CA VAL A 12 -31.78 -16.33 -6.39
C VAL A 12 -30.92 -16.13 -5.13
N VAL A 13 -31.59 -16.22 -3.98
CA VAL A 13 -31.00 -16.35 -2.64
C VAL A 13 -30.62 -17.80 -2.44
N THR A 14 -29.35 -18.11 -2.21
CA THR A 14 -28.91 -19.42 -1.72
C THR A 14 -28.64 -19.33 -0.23
N SER A 15 -29.60 -19.84 0.54
CA SER A 15 -29.49 -20.16 1.97
C SER A 15 -28.90 -21.57 2.14
N GLY A 16 -28.07 -21.75 3.16
CA GLY A 16 -27.58 -23.06 3.65
C GLY A 16 -26.06 -23.05 3.87
N CYS A 17 -25.48 -23.57 4.95
CA CYS A 17 -26.01 -24.43 6.01
C CYS A 17 -25.14 -24.26 7.27
N LEU A 18 -25.78 -24.25 8.45
CA LEU A 18 -25.10 -24.38 9.74
C LEU A 18 -24.45 -25.76 9.84
N GLY A 19 -23.13 -25.78 10.11
CA GLY A 19 -22.40 -26.99 10.51
C GLY A 19 -21.93 -26.85 11.96
N VAL A 20 -22.65 -27.52 12.87
CA VAL A 20 -22.29 -27.70 14.28
C VAL A 20 -21.15 -28.72 14.42
N ALA A 21 -20.25 -28.45 15.36
CA ALA A 21 -19.02 -29.16 15.69
C ALA A 21 -19.21 -30.62 16.17
N PRO A 22 -18.10 -31.36 16.21
CA PRO A 22 -17.80 -32.16 17.40
C PRO A 22 -16.43 -31.86 18.02
N SER A 23 -16.42 -32.00 19.35
CA SER A 23 -15.32 -31.90 20.31
C SER A 23 -14.13 -32.79 19.97
N ASP A 24 -12.93 -32.38 20.38
CA ASP A 24 -11.95 -33.34 20.86
C ASP A 24 -11.08 -32.79 21.99
N ASP A 25 -10.85 -33.71 22.92
CA ASP A 25 -10.22 -33.61 24.23
C ASP A 25 -8.69 -33.60 24.05
N GLY A 26 -7.94 -32.81 24.81
CA GLY A 26 -6.52 -32.67 24.54
C GLY A 26 -5.70 -31.87 25.53
N THR A 27 -5.56 -32.42 26.75
CA THR A 27 -4.34 -32.37 27.58
C THR A 27 -3.74 -30.99 27.86
N ALA A 28 -3.99 -30.50 29.08
CA ALA A 28 -3.22 -29.43 29.70
C ALA A 28 -1.71 -29.79 29.73
N SER A 29 -0.91 -29.03 28.97
CA SER A 29 0.54 -29.06 29.05
C SER A 29 1.02 -27.73 29.63
N THR A 30 1.40 -27.76 30.91
CA THR A 30 1.91 -26.60 31.64
C THR A 30 3.33 -26.30 31.16
N ALA A 31 3.48 -25.43 30.17
CA ALA A 31 4.78 -24.87 29.81
C ALA A 31 5.07 -23.67 30.74
N THR A 32 6.03 -23.84 31.66
CA THR A 32 6.58 -22.73 32.45
C THR A 32 7.51 -21.92 31.56
N SER A 33 7.01 -20.82 30.99
CA SER A 33 7.83 -19.83 30.29
C SER A 33 8.47 -18.89 31.29
N THR A 34 9.78 -19.00 31.52
CA THR A 34 10.56 -17.97 32.20
C THR A 34 10.76 -16.80 31.24
N PRO A 35 10.27 -15.58 31.51
CA PRO A 35 10.56 -14.45 30.64
C PRO A 35 12.03 -14.06 30.81
N THR A 36 12.85 -14.35 29.80
CA THR A 36 14.13 -13.67 29.61
C THR A 36 13.79 -12.22 29.23
N GLN A 37 14.01 -11.28 30.15
CA GLN A 37 13.97 -9.86 29.81
C GLN A 37 15.15 -9.55 28.89
N THR A 38 14.91 -9.59 27.59
CA THR A 38 15.75 -8.88 26.63
C THR A 38 15.62 -7.40 26.94
N THR A 39 16.72 -6.76 27.32
CA THR A 39 16.83 -5.30 27.42
C THR A 39 16.45 -4.71 26.06
N ALA A 40 15.20 -4.31 25.92
CA ALA A 40 14.78 -3.41 24.88
C ALA A 40 15.47 -2.08 25.16
N GLY A 41 16.55 -1.79 24.44
CA GLY A 41 17.00 -0.42 24.23
C GLY A 41 15.91 0.32 23.46
N ALA A 42 14.80 0.62 24.13
CA ALA A 42 13.77 1.51 23.64
C ALA A 42 14.34 2.93 23.72
N THR A 43 15.18 3.26 22.74
CA THR A 43 15.23 4.63 22.26
C THR A 43 13.99 4.79 21.39
N THR A 44 12.82 4.92 22.00
CA THR A 44 11.69 5.58 21.34
C THR A 44 12.15 7.00 21.10
N SER A 45 12.67 7.26 19.89
CA SER A 45 12.99 8.61 19.45
C SER A 45 11.72 9.43 19.50
N TYR A 46 11.81 10.62 20.06
CA TYR A 46 10.71 11.50 20.45
C TYR A 46 9.82 12.00 19.29
N PHE A 47 9.98 11.48 18.08
CA PHE A 47 9.07 11.70 16.96
C PHE A 47 9.00 10.42 16.10
N ASP A 48 7.94 9.63 16.26
CA ASP A 48 7.54 8.61 15.30
C ASP A 48 6.97 9.35 14.07
N CYS A 49 7.85 9.93 13.26
CA CYS A 49 7.50 10.61 12.02
C CYS A 49 7.52 9.59 10.87
N PRO A 50 6.36 9.08 10.42
CA PRO A 50 6.33 8.17 9.29
C PRO A 50 6.78 8.89 8.02
N TYR A 51 7.12 8.10 7.00
CA TYR A 51 7.41 8.66 5.69
C TYR A 51 6.12 8.94 4.95
N TYR A 52 6.01 10.11 4.34
CA TYR A 52 4.96 10.44 3.38
C TYR A 52 5.57 10.57 2.00
N LEU A 53 5.07 9.76 1.07
CA LEU A 53 5.28 10.00 -0.35
C LEU A 53 4.25 11.02 -0.84
N SER A 54 4.68 11.92 -1.70
CA SER A 54 3.82 12.79 -2.51
C SER A 54 4.12 12.59 -3.98
N VAL A 55 3.15 12.92 -4.84
CA VAL A 55 3.32 12.88 -6.29
C VAL A 55 2.87 14.19 -6.92
N ASP A 56 3.68 14.71 -7.84
CA ASP A 56 3.36 15.91 -8.62
C ASP A 56 3.62 15.65 -10.11
N THR A 57 2.80 16.23 -10.99
CA THR A 57 3.09 16.19 -12.44
C THR A 57 4.19 17.20 -12.75
N VAL A 58 5.18 16.79 -13.55
CA VAL A 58 6.33 17.62 -13.89
C VAL A 58 6.46 17.86 -15.40
N THR A 59 7.23 18.89 -15.77
CA THR A 59 7.46 19.24 -17.18
C THR A 59 8.70 18.54 -17.73
N GLU A 60 8.83 18.51 -19.05
CA GLU A 60 10.04 18.02 -19.74
C GLU A 60 11.34 18.69 -19.26
N THR A 61 11.27 19.94 -18.81
CA THR A 61 12.43 20.64 -18.24
C THR A 61 12.90 19.96 -16.96
N ASP A 62 11.96 19.65 -16.06
CA ASP A 62 12.23 18.98 -14.79
C ASP A 62 12.76 17.55 -15.05
N VAL A 63 12.16 16.83 -16.00
CA VAL A 63 12.63 15.51 -16.44
C VAL A 63 14.07 15.56 -16.90
N SER A 64 14.45 16.56 -17.72
CA SER A 64 15.82 16.71 -18.24
C SER A 64 16.87 17.02 -17.17
N GLN A 65 16.42 17.52 -16.00
CA GLN A 65 17.27 17.81 -14.85
C GLN A 65 17.33 16.65 -13.85
N SER A 66 16.51 15.61 -14.04
CA SER A 66 16.45 14.45 -13.16
C SER A 66 17.36 13.33 -13.65
N ASP A 67 18.20 12.82 -12.75
CA ASP A 67 19.01 11.62 -13.00
C ASP A 67 18.27 10.32 -12.65
N ARG A 68 17.01 10.40 -12.21
CA ARG A 68 16.22 9.28 -11.67
C ARG A 68 14.87 9.10 -12.38
N VAL A 69 14.89 9.09 -13.70
CA VAL A 69 13.71 8.79 -14.53
C VAL A 69 13.51 7.27 -14.66
N VAL A 70 12.28 6.79 -14.51
CA VAL A 70 11.93 5.37 -14.66
C VAL A 70 10.55 5.23 -15.29
N ALA A 71 10.40 4.31 -16.24
CA ALA A 71 9.08 3.98 -16.77
C ALA A 71 8.29 3.11 -15.78
N TYR A 72 6.98 3.31 -15.70
CA TYR A 72 6.10 2.61 -14.75
C TYR A 72 6.19 1.07 -14.85
N GLU A 73 6.33 0.52 -16.06
CA GLU A 73 6.48 -0.92 -16.28
C GLU A 73 7.78 -1.50 -15.69
N ASN A 74 8.81 -0.66 -15.49
CA ASN A 74 10.08 -1.06 -14.91
C ASN A 74 10.11 -0.95 -13.38
N LEU A 75 9.04 -0.46 -12.75
CA LEU A 75 8.87 -0.54 -11.31
C LEU A 75 8.63 -2.00 -10.89
N THR A 76 8.97 -2.34 -9.65
CA THR A 76 8.51 -3.61 -9.05
C THR A 76 7.00 -3.53 -8.76
N ASP A 77 6.30 -4.66 -8.67
CA ASP A 77 4.85 -4.69 -8.37
C ASP A 77 4.46 -3.82 -7.17
N ALA A 78 5.16 -3.97 -6.03
CA ALA A 78 4.87 -3.17 -4.85
C ALA A 78 5.09 -1.65 -5.06
N ARG A 79 6.02 -1.25 -5.93
CA ARG A 79 6.28 0.16 -6.27
C ARG A 79 5.23 0.70 -7.24
N ARG A 80 4.70 -0.14 -8.12
CA ARG A 80 3.52 0.21 -8.92
C ARG A 80 2.31 0.43 -8.03
N GLU A 81 2.03 -0.48 -7.10
CA GLU A 81 0.90 -0.34 -6.18
C GLU A 81 1.01 0.93 -5.30
N GLU A 82 2.22 1.25 -4.83
CA GLU A 82 2.49 2.50 -4.11
C GLU A 82 2.24 3.74 -4.99
N PHE A 83 2.73 3.72 -6.23
CA PHE A 83 2.53 4.79 -7.20
C PHE A 83 1.05 4.96 -7.62
N ASP A 84 0.33 3.86 -7.81
CA ASP A 84 -1.09 3.88 -8.16
C ASP A 84 -1.91 4.51 -7.02
N ARG A 85 -1.61 4.16 -5.75
CA ARG A 85 -2.22 4.82 -4.59
C ARG A 85 -1.89 6.30 -4.52
N LEU A 86 -0.67 6.71 -4.91
CA LEU A 86 -0.30 8.12 -4.99
C LEU A 86 -1.12 8.87 -6.04
N LEU A 87 -1.39 8.26 -7.20
CA LEU A 87 -2.26 8.87 -8.22
C LEU A 87 -3.71 9.04 -7.73
N GLU A 88 -4.18 8.16 -6.84
CA GLU A 88 -5.54 8.22 -6.26
C GLU A 88 -5.67 9.17 -5.07
N HIS A 89 -4.62 9.30 -4.25
CA HIS A 89 -4.67 9.97 -2.95
C HIS A 89 -3.73 11.17 -2.81
N GLU A 90 -2.91 11.46 -3.82
CA GLU A 90 -1.85 12.48 -3.86
C GLU A 90 -0.71 12.26 -2.85
N SER A 91 -0.97 11.52 -1.76
CA SER A 91 0.00 11.15 -0.74
C SER A 91 -0.24 9.75 -0.17
N VAL A 92 0.84 9.08 0.23
CA VAL A 92 0.82 7.74 0.84
C VAL A 92 1.81 7.69 2.01
N GLU A 93 1.33 7.25 3.17
CA GLU A 93 2.17 7.00 4.34
C GLU A 93 2.88 5.63 4.24
N LEU A 94 4.15 5.58 4.66
CA LEU A 94 4.97 4.38 4.72
C LEU A 94 5.72 4.29 6.05
N GLU A 95 5.74 3.09 6.62
CA GLU A 95 6.54 2.76 7.81
C GLU A 95 8.05 2.75 7.53
N THR A 96 8.43 2.34 6.32
CA THR A 96 9.83 2.25 5.88
C THR A 96 9.97 2.83 4.49
N LEU A 97 11.02 3.62 4.24
CA LEU A 97 11.27 4.22 2.94
C LEU A 97 12.05 3.25 2.02
N PRO A 98 11.46 2.78 0.90
CA PRO A 98 12.17 1.98 -0.08
C PRO A 98 13.25 2.81 -0.82
N ASP A 99 14.36 2.17 -1.21
CA ASP A 99 15.47 2.82 -1.94
C ASP A 99 15.02 3.57 -3.21
N ARG A 100 13.95 3.09 -3.88
CA ARG A 100 13.39 3.74 -5.07
C ARG A 100 12.89 5.16 -4.77
N TRP A 101 12.34 5.38 -3.59
CA TRP A 101 11.77 6.65 -3.15
C TRP A 101 12.69 7.43 -2.21
N SER A 102 13.89 6.91 -1.94
CA SER A 102 14.86 7.55 -1.05
C SER A 102 15.41 8.89 -1.56
N ALA A 103 15.13 9.22 -2.81
CA ALA A 103 15.37 10.52 -3.43
C ALA A 103 14.32 10.76 -4.52
N PRO A 104 14.09 12.03 -4.93
CA PRO A 104 13.14 12.36 -5.97
C PRO A 104 13.31 11.47 -7.20
N THR A 105 12.19 10.90 -7.65
CA THR A 105 12.15 9.99 -8.79
C THR A 105 11.04 10.44 -9.73
N VAL A 106 11.36 10.54 -11.02
CA VAL A 106 10.35 10.76 -12.04
C VAL A 106 9.87 9.42 -12.58
N VAL A 107 8.56 9.19 -12.53
CA VAL A 107 7.89 8.02 -13.12
C VAL A 107 7.18 8.43 -14.39
N GLU A 108 7.49 7.75 -15.50
CA GLU A 108 6.77 7.92 -16.77
C GLU A 108 5.56 6.98 -16.78
N HIS A 109 4.35 7.55 -16.88
CA HIS A 109 3.11 6.79 -16.87
C HIS A 109 2.06 7.46 -17.76
N GLY A 110 1.42 6.70 -18.66
CA GLY A 110 0.30 7.21 -19.47
C GLY A 110 0.64 8.40 -20.38
N GLY A 111 1.92 8.62 -20.70
CA GLY A 111 2.39 9.77 -21.50
C GLY A 111 2.62 11.05 -20.70
N ALA A 112 2.59 10.98 -19.36
CA ALA A 112 2.97 12.06 -18.46
C ALA A 112 4.12 11.64 -17.54
N HIS A 113 4.75 12.63 -16.92
CA HIS A 113 5.85 12.47 -15.97
C HIS A 113 5.41 12.92 -14.58
N TYR A 114 5.68 12.07 -13.60
CA TYR A 114 5.28 12.29 -12.22
C TYR A 114 6.50 12.22 -11.31
N GLU A 115 6.80 13.30 -10.59
CA GLU A 115 7.84 13.28 -9.57
C GLU A 115 7.27 12.76 -8.26
N VAL A 116 7.89 11.71 -7.73
CA VAL A 116 7.60 11.14 -6.41
C VAL A 116 8.67 11.59 -5.44
N VAL A 117 8.26 12.21 -4.34
CA VAL A 117 9.14 12.73 -3.30
C VAL A 117 8.74 12.14 -1.95
N ALA A 118 9.73 11.76 -1.15
CA ALA A 118 9.52 11.33 0.23
C ALA A 118 9.82 12.46 1.20
N SER A 119 8.99 12.58 2.24
CA SER A 119 9.15 13.53 3.33
C SER A 119 8.85 12.87 4.67
N THR A 120 9.28 13.49 5.76
CA THR A 120 8.86 13.16 7.14
C THR A 120 8.33 14.44 7.78
N CYS A 121 7.59 14.31 8.90
CA CYS A 121 7.60 15.40 9.87
C CYS A 121 8.98 15.52 10.57
#